data_AF-A0A7S0Y699-F1
#
_entry.id   AF-A0A7S0Y699-F1
#
_cell.length_a   1.000
_cell.length_b   1.000
_cell.length_c   1.000
_cell.angle_alpha   90.00
_cell.angle_beta   90.00
_cell.angle_gamma   90.00
#
_symmetry.space_group_name_H-M   'P 1'
#
loop_
_entity.id
_entity.type
_entity.pdbx_description
1 polymer ?
#
loop_
_entity_poly.entity_id
_entity_poly.type
_entity_poly.pdbx_seq_one_letter_code
_entity_poly.pdbx_strand_id
1 'polypeptide(L)'
;AEALKPPSDLMTLPYTANSDQKAEVYCSLLLRPLACPEVVGFTEEKSNEVRFIAPGSMVSNLDFVESIFGNGDNPDLAENDAALDPEHWTGTTGCVILAPHLIRLKKKDVGLPHISKATELQKRDGMCYEKDDELYNNGGAFKVCARDA
;
A
#
# COMPACT_ATOMS: atom_id res chain seq x y z
N ALA A 1 6.82 1.39 9.71
CA ALA A 1 7.10 0.11 10.42
C ALA A 1 5.81 -0.62 10.77
N GLU A 2 4.90 -0.01 11.54
CA GLU A 2 3.68 -0.68 12.03
C GLU A 2 2.76 -1.22 10.93
N ALA A 3 2.79 -0.66 9.71
CA ALA A 3 2.08 -1.20 8.55
C ALA A 3 2.46 -2.65 8.22
N LEU A 4 3.70 -3.05 8.53
CA LEU A 4 4.24 -4.40 8.30
C LEU A 4 4.06 -5.34 9.51
N LYS A 5 3.26 -4.93 10.50
CA LYS A 5 2.95 -5.70 11.71
C LYS A 5 1.43 -5.79 11.97
N PRO A 6 0.65 -6.26 10.99
CA PRO A 6 -0.77 -6.51 11.23
C PRO A 6 -0.94 -7.59 12.30
N PRO A 7 -1.99 -7.50 13.13
CA PRO A 7 -2.36 -8.57 14.05
C PRO A 7 -2.76 -9.87 13.29
N SER A 8 -2.68 -11.00 13.99
CA SER A 8 -2.93 -12.35 13.45
C SER A 8 -4.32 -12.52 12.80
N ASP A 9 -5.34 -11.84 13.33
CA ASP A 9 -6.69 -11.84 12.75
C ASP A 9 -6.74 -11.21 11.35
N LEU A 10 -5.96 -10.15 11.09
CA LEU A 10 -5.81 -9.58 9.75
C LEU A 10 -4.93 -10.44 8.83
N MET A 11 -3.99 -11.20 9.39
CA MET A 11 -3.10 -12.05 8.59
C MET A 11 -3.77 -13.36 8.14
N THR A 12 -4.85 -13.77 8.81
CA THR A 12 -5.52 -15.04 8.52
C THR A 12 -6.16 -15.04 7.13
N LEU A 13 -5.69 -15.95 6.25
CA LEU A 13 -6.25 -16.13 4.92
C LEU A 13 -7.67 -16.74 5.01
N PRO A 14 -8.72 -16.11 4.41
CA PRO A 14 -10.09 -16.58 4.51
C PRO A 14 -10.29 -18.04 4.09
N TYR A 15 -9.55 -18.50 3.08
CA TYR A 15 -9.58 -19.88 2.60
C TYR A 15 -9.31 -20.91 3.71
N THR A 16 -8.44 -20.57 4.67
CA THR A 16 -8.04 -21.47 5.78
C THR A 16 -8.74 -21.15 7.10
N ALA A 17 -9.68 -20.19 7.12
CA ALA A 17 -10.24 -19.65 8.38
C ALA A 17 -10.97 -20.70 9.25
N ASN A 18 -11.53 -21.74 8.61
CA ASN A 18 -12.25 -22.84 9.27
C ASN A 18 -11.39 -24.11 9.44
N SER A 19 -10.09 -24.04 9.12
CA SER A 19 -9.17 -25.17 9.31
C SER A 19 -8.57 -25.15 10.71
N ASP A 20 -8.18 -26.33 11.21
CA ASP A 20 -7.45 -26.46 12.48
C ASP A 20 -6.10 -25.72 12.45
N GLN A 21 -5.47 -25.67 11.26
CA GLN A 21 -4.27 -24.90 10.98
C GLN A 21 -4.60 -23.75 10.03
N LYS A 22 -4.52 -22.52 10.54
CA LYS A 22 -4.80 -21.29 9.79
C LYS A 22 -3.52 -20.75 9.17
N ALA A 23 -3.57 -20.32 7.92
CA ALA A 23 -2.46 -19.65 7.26
C ALA A 23 -2.49 -18.15 7.58
N GLU A 24 -1.41 -17.66 8.18
CA GLU A 24 -1.19 -16.24 8.45
C GLU A 24 -0.14 -15.70 7.47
N VAL A 25 -0.59 -15.05 6.41
CA VAL A 25 0.26 -14.68 5.27
C VAL A 25 -0.03 -13.28 4.77
N TYR A 26 0.95 -12.69 4.11
CA TYR A 26 0.72 -11.60 3.18
C TYR A 26 0.32 -12.18 1.81
N CYS A 27 -0.60 -11.51 1.14
CA CYS A 27 -0.86 -11.70 -0.27
C CYS A 27 -0.26 -10.53 -1.06
N SER A 28 0.20 -10.79 -2.28
CA SER A 28 0.75 -9.76 -3.15
C SER A 28 0.31 -9.94 -4.60
N LEU A 29 0.28 -8.84 -5.34
CA LEU A 29 -0.02 -8.80 -6.77
C LEU A 29 0.93 -7.84 -7.48
N LEU A 30 1.41 -8.22 -8.67
CA LEU A 30 2.06 -7.31 -9.61
C LEU A 30 1.00 -6.77 -10.56
N LEU A 31 0.96 -5.45 -10.73
CA LEU A 31 0.09 -4.77 -11.70
C LEU A 31 0.94 -4.02 -12.71
N ARG A 32 0.47 -3.95 -13.96
CA ARG A 32 1.08 -3.21 -15.08
C ARG A 32 0.11 -2.12 -15.63
N PRO A 33 -0.34 -1.16 -14.80
CA PRO A 33 -1.32 -0.17 -15.27
C PRO A 33 -0.74 0.71 -16.38
N LEU A 34 -1.51 0.85 -17.47
CA LEU A 34 -1.19 1.72 -18.60
C LEU A 34 -1.02 3.18 -18.15
N ALA A 35 0.09 3.79 -18.54
CA ALA A 35 0.44 5.17 -18.22
C ALA A 35 0.64 6.04 -19.47
N CYS A 36 1.15 5.46 -20.56
CA CYS A 36 1.27 6.10 -21.86
C CYS A 36 0.54 5.24 -22.90
N PRO A 37 -0.52 5.73 -23.55
CA PRO A 37 -1.17 4.98 -24.62
C PRO A 37 -0.31 4.95 -25.88
N GLU A 38 -0.47 3.90 -26.68
CA GLU A 38 0.16 3.80 -28.00
C GLU A 38 -0.32 4.94 -28.93
N VAL A 39 0.62 5.52 -29.67
CA VAL A 39 0.36 6.39 -30.82
C VAL A 39 1.18 5.90 -31.99
N VAL A 40 0.50 5.32 -32.98
CA VAL A 40 1.13 4.70 -34.16
C VAL A 40 2.10 5.66 -34.83
N GLY A 41 3.36 5.21 -34.98
CA GLY A 41 4.44 5.97 -35.60
C GLY A 41 5.08 7.04 -34.69
N PHE A 42 4.71 7.10 -33.41
CA PHE A 42 5.25 8.06 -32.45
C PHE A 42 5.74 7.41 -31.15
N THR A 43 4.89 6.64 -30.46
CA THR A 43 5.26 5.96 -29.20
C THR A 43 4.51 4.64 -29.07
N GLU A 44 5.20 3.64 -28.53
CA GLU A 44 4.56 2.43 -28.02
C GLU A 44 3.85 2.72 -26.70
N GLU A 45 2.94 1.83 -26.32
CA GLU A 45 2.30 1.90 -25.01
C GLU A 45 3.32 1.67 -23.90
N LYS A 46 3.15 2.35 -22.77
CA LYS A 46 3.98 2.17 -21.58
C LYS A 46 3.15 2.02 -20.33
N SER A 47 3.55 1.10 -19.47
CA SER A 47 2.97 0.85 -18.17
C SER A 47 3.92 1.29 -17.04
N ASN A 48 3.34 1.56 -15.87
CA ASN A 48 4.10 1.55 -14.62
C ASN A 48 4.08 0.12 -14.05
N GLU A 49 4.92 -0.20 -13.08
CA GLU A 49 4.68 -1.36 -12.21
C GLU A 49 4.19 -0.93 -10.85
N VAL A 50 3.25 -1.70 -10.28
CA VAL A 50 2.79 -1.52 -8.90
C VAL A 50 2.82 -2.86 -8.18
N ARG A 51 3.49 -2.89 -7.01
CA ARG A 51 3.40 -3.99 -6.05
C ARG A 51 2.28 -3.69 -5.05
N PHE A 52 1.21 -4.48 -5.12
CA PHE A 52 0.09 -4.37 -4.20
C PHE A 52 0.23 -5.44 -3.11
N ILE A 53 0.28 -5.04 -1.84
CA ILE A 53 0.52 -5.91 -0.69
C ILE A 53 -0.64 -5.76 0.28
N ALA A 54 -1.23 -6.88 0.70
CA ALA A 54 -2.31 -6.89 1.68
C ALA A 54 -2.17 -8.06 2.66
N PRO A 55 -2.60 -7.90 3.93
CA PRO A 55 -2.79 -9.03 4.84
C PRO A 55 -3.78 -10.05 4.25
N GLY A 56 -3.61 -11.33 4.60
CA GLY A 56 -4.41 -12.43 4.05
C GLY A 56 -5.92 -12.22 4.15
N SER A 57 -6.41 -11.61 5.24
CA SER A 57 -7.85 -11.34 5.42
C SER A 57 -8.42 -10.35 4.40
N MET A 58 -7.55 -9.63 3.68
CA MET A 58 -7.87 -8.59 2.71
C MET A 58 -7.58 -9.02 1.26
N VAL A 59 -7.44 -10.33 1.00
CA VAL A 59 -7.17 -10.85 -0.35
C VAL A 59 -8.22 -10.46 -1.39
N SER A 60 -9.47 -10.18 -0.99
CA SER A 60 -10.51 -9.64 -1.89
C SER A 60 -10.16 -8.29 -2.49
N ASN A 61 -9.30 -7.49 -1.84
CA ASN A 61 -8.81 -6.24 -2.41
C ASN A 61 -7.86 -6.48 -3.58
N LEU A 62 -7.13 -7.60 -3.60
CA LEU A 62 -6.26 -7.99 -4.72
C LEU A 62 -7.11 -8.42 -5.91
N ASP A 63 -8.11 -9.27 -5.69
CA ASP A 63 -9.11 -9.66 -6.70
C ASP A 63 -9.76 -8.41 -7.34
N PHE A 64 -10.16 -7.44 -6.51
CA PHE A 64 -10.72 -6.18 -6.99
C PHE A 64 -9.78 -5.43 -7.94
N VAL A 65 -8.52 -5.20 -7.57
CA VAL A 65 -7.60 -4.43 -8.42
C VAL A 65 -7.10 -5.24 -9.62
N GLU A 66 -6.99 -6.56 -9.51
CA GLU A 66 -6.69 -7.48 -10.62
C GLU A 66 -7.76 -7.39 -11.70
N SER A 67 -9.03 -7.37 -11.32
CA SER A 67 -10.15 -7.27 -12.27
C SER A 67 -10.15 -5.97 -13.09
N ILE A 68 -9.54 -4.91 -12.55
CA ILE A 68 -9.50 -3.57 -13.16
C ILE A 68 -8.24 -3.38 -14.00
N PHE A 69 -7.09 -3.85 -13.50
CA PHE A 69 -5.77 -3.54 -14.05
C PHE A 69 -5.02 -4.75 -14.63
N GLY A 70 -5.63 -5.94 -14.58
CA GLY A 70 -5.01 -7.19 -15.00
C GLY A 70 -4.03 -7.75 -13.96
N ASN A 71 -3.50 -8.94 -14.26
CA ASN A 71 -2.51 -9.64 -13.45
C ASN A 71 -1.15 -9.60 -14.16
N GLY A 72 -0.14 -9.00 -13.52
CA GLY A 72 1.23 -8.95 -14.01
C GLY A 72 2.06 -10.21 -13.74
N ASP A 73 1.42 -11.26 -13.24
CA ASP A 73 1.99 -12.58 -12.94
C ASP A 73 3.14 -12.53 -11.89
N ASN A 74 3.97 -13.57 -11.85
CA ASN A 74 5.01 -13.77 -10.88
C ASN A 74 6.15 -12.75 -11.06
N PRO A 75 6.37 -11.83 -10.10
CA PRO A 75 7.42 -10.81 -10.18
C PRO A 75 8.85 -11.37 -10.12
N ASP A 76 9.03 -12.62 -9.68
CA ASP A 76 10.35 -13.25 -9.54
C ASP A 76 10.88 -13.83 -10.87
N LEU A 77 10.05 -13.83 -11.92
CA LEU A 77 10.44 -14.26 -13.27
C LEU A 77 11.01 -13.07 -14.04
N ALA A 78 12.14 -13.28 -14.73
CA ALA A 78 12.79 -12.25 -15.55
C ALA A 78 11.86 -11.67 -16.63
N GLU A 79 10.97 -12.48 -17.21
CA GLU A 79 9.97 -12.03 -18.18
C GLU A 79 8.99 -10.98 -17.64
N ASN A 80 8.86 -10.89 -16.31
CA ASN A 80 7.99 -9.94 -15.63
C ASN A 80 8.77 -8.80 -14.93
N ASP A 81 10.10 -8.74 -15.09
CA ASP A 81 10.93 -7.64 -14.60
C ASP A 81 10.85 -6.45 -15.55
N ALA A 82 10.32 -5.33 -15.06
CA ALA A 82 10.12 -4.10 -15.84
C ALA A 82 11.42 -3.57 -16.46
N ALA A 83 12.52 -3.73 -15.74
CA ALA A 83 13.81 -3.19 -16.16
C ALA A 83 14.37 -3.91 -17.40
N LEU A 84 13.88 -5.11 -17.69
CA LEU A 84 14.25 -5.88 -18.88
C LEU A 84 13.41 -5.56 -20.12
N ASP A 85 12.33 -4.78 -19.95
CA ASP A 85 11.50 -4.23 -21.04
C ASP A 85 11.33 -2.70 -20.91
N PRO A 86 12.40 -1.92 -21.12
CA PRO A 86 12.36 -0.46 -21.00
C PRO A 86 11.55 0.22 -22.12
N GLU A 87 11.23 -0.49 -23.20
CA GLU A 87 10.41 0.05 -24.30
C GLU A 87 8.97 0.27 -23.80
N HIS A 88 8.43 -0.70 -23.05
CA HIS A 88 7.06 -0.68 -22.52
C HIS A 88 6.93 -0.27 -21.03
N TRP A 89 8.02 0.12 -20.38
CA TRP A 89 8.00 0.62 -18.99
C TRP A 89 8.32 2.11 -18.91
N THR A 90 7.65 2.82 -18.00
CA THR A 90 7.90 4.26 -17.76
C THR A 90 9.16 4.55 -16.94
N GLY A 91 9.79 3.54 -16.36
CA GLY A 91 10.87 3.71 -15.39
C GLY A 91 10.38 4.05 -13.97
N THR A 92 9.08 3.90 -13.70
CA THR A 92 8.50 4.19 -12.38
C THR A 92 7.87 2.96 -11.73
N THR A 93 8.06 2.85 -10.41
CA THR A 93 7.54 1.76 -9.58
C THR A 93 6.70 2.31 -8.43
N GLY A 94 5.54 1.72 -8.22
CA GLY A 94 4.63 2.02 -7.12
C GLY A 94 4.55 0.87 -6.11
N CYS A 95 4.18 1.21 -4.88
CA CYS A 95 3.88 0.23 -3.84
C CYS A 95 2.62 0.66 -3.07
N VAL A 96 1.72 -0.30 -2.85
CA VAL A 96 0.51 -0.13 -2.04
C VAL A 96 0.52 -1.17 -0.93
N ILE A 97 0.33 -0.73 0.31
CA ILE A 97 0.23 -1.60 1.48
C ILE A 97 -1.09 -1.31 2.19
N LEU A 98 -1.94 -2.32 2.31
CA LEU A 98 -3.16 -2.23 3.13
C LEU A 98 -2.82 -2.49 4.60
N ALA A 99 -3.16 -1.53 5.47
CA ALA A 99 -2.86 -1.61 6.90
C ALA A 99 -3.97 -0.94 7.73
N PRO A 100 -5.19 -1.50 7.77
CA PRO A 100 -6.33 -0.86 8.43
C PRO A 100 -6.16 -0.78 9.96
N HIS A 101 -5.27 -1.58 10.56
CA HIS A 101 -4.98 -1.54 11.99
C HIS A 101 -4.31 -0.24 12.45
N LEU A 102 -3.76 0.57 11.53
CA LEU A 102 -3.06 1.81 11.86
C LEU A 102 -3.96 2.92 12.41
N ILE A 103 -5.28 2.82 12.25
CA ILE A 103 -6.23 3.76 12.85
C ILE A 103 -6.19 3.75 14.39
N ARG A 104 -5.56 2.72 14.99
CA ARG A 104 -5.41 2.57 16.44
C ARG A 104 -4.13 3.19 16.99
N LEU A 105 -3.25 3.70 16.12
CA LEU A 105 -1.99 4.32 16.56
C LEU A 105 -2.26 5.65 17.25
N LYS A 106 -1.52 5.93 18.32
CA LYS A 106 -1.54 7.23 18.97
C LYS A 106 -0.59 8.19 18.28
N LYS A 107 -0.97 9.46 18.20
CA LYS A 107 -0.13 10.55 17.66
C LYS A 107 1.24 10.61 18.34
N LYS A 108 1.27 10.43 19.66
CA LYS A 108 2.49 10.39 20.46
C LYS A 108 3.42 9.24 20.05
N ASP A 109 2.87 8.05 19.87
CA ASP A 109 3.64 6.83 19.58
C ASP A 109 4.28 6.88 18.18
N VAL A 110 3.71 7.66 17.27
CA VAL A 110 4.28 7.92 15.93
C VAL A 110 5.18 9.15 15.87
N GLY A 111 5.49 9.77 17.02
CA GLY A 111 6.46 10.85 17.13
C GLY A 111 5.96 12.25 16.76
N LEU A 112 4.64 12.47 16.68
CA LEU A 112 4.11 13.83 16.49
C LEU A 112 4.43 14.69 17.72
N PRO A 113 4.60 16.02 17.57
CA PRO A 113 4.90 16.89 18.70
C PRO A 113 3.67 17.11 19.61
N HIS A 114 3.92 17.36 20.89
CA HIS A 114 2.91 17.97 21.76
C HIS A 114 2.53 19.37 21.23
N ILE A 115 1.27 19.79 21.38
CA ILE A 115 0.73 21.02 20.80
C ILE A 115 1.54 22.28 21.17
N SER A 116 2.15 22.31 22.35
CA SER A 116 3.02 23.40 22.80
C SER A 116 4.34 23.52 22.03
N LYS A 117 4.74 22.48 21.29
CA LYS A 117 5.95 22.42 20.45
C LYS A 117 5.62 22.33 18.95
N ALA A 118 4.34 22.30 18.60
CA ALA A 118 3.88 22.16 17.22
C ALA A 118 3.93 23.50 16.47
N THR A 119 4.28 23.46 15.19
CA THR A 119 4.13 24.61 14.30
C THR A 119 2.65 24.90 14.01
N GLU A 120 2.34 26.10 13.53
CA GLU A 120 0.96 26.45 13.15
C GLU A 120 0.41 25.52 12.05
N LEU A 121 1.26 25.07 11.13
CA LEU A 121 0.90 24.09 10.10
C LEU A 121 0.53 22.74 10.72
N GLN A 122 1.35 22.24 11.66
CA GLN A 122 1.08 20.98 12.36
C GLN A 122 -0.21 21.04 13.17
N LYS A 123 -0.48 22.16 13.84
CA LYS A 123 -1.75 22.37 14.58
C LYS A 123 -2.95 22.35 13.64
N ARG A 124 -2.87 23.10 12.53
CA ARG A 124 -3.93 23.17 11.51
C ARG A 124 -4.25 21.80 10.93
N ASP A 125 -3.23 21.00 10.63
CA ASP A 125 -3.37 19.68 10.01
C ASP A 125 -3.65 18.56 11.02
N GLY A 126 -3.78 18.88 12.31
CA GLY A 126 -3.97 17.89 13.39
C GLY A 126 -2.76 16.98 13.62
N MET A 127 -1.58 17.37 13.12
CA MET A 127 -0.30 16.69 13.24
C MET A 127 0.44 17.06 14.55
N CYS A 128 -0.32 17.10 15.64
CA CYS A 128 0.16 17.27 17.01
C CYS A 128 -0.85 16.68 17.99
N TYR A 129 -0.43 16.49 19.24
CA TYR A 129 -1.29 15.98 20.31
C TYR A 129 -1.27 16.90 21.54
N GLU A 130 -2.38 16.98 22.26
CA GLU A 130 -2.45 17.58 23.60
C GLU A 130 -2.53 16.48 24.67
N LYS A 131 -3.34 15.43 24.41
CA LYS A 131 -3.45 14.25 25.28
C LYS A 131 -2.69 13.07 24.69
N ASP A 132 -2.08 12.28 25.57
CA ASP A 132 -1.24 11.15 25.20
C ASP A 132 -2.02 10.01 24.49
N ASP A 133 -3.34 9.95 24.63
CA ASP A 133 -4.21 8.93 24.07
C ASP A 133 -4.86 9.31 22.73
N GLU A 134 -4.55 10.49 22.18
CA GLU A 134 -5.08 10.92 20.89
C GLU A 134 -4.64 10.01 19.76
N LEU A 135 -5.60 9.46 19.03
CA LEU A 135 -5.35 8.64 17.86
C LEU A 135 -4.89 9.47 16.66
N TYR A 136 -3.97 8.89 15.89
CA TYR A 136 -3.55 9.44 14.61
C TYR A 136 -4.76 9.58 13.69
N ASN A 137 -4.87 10.74 13.03
CA ASN A 137 -6.03 11.10 12.21
C ASN A 137 -7.39 10.90 12.93
N ASN A 138 -7.42 11.06 14.26
CA ASN A 138 -8.61 10.87 15.10
C ASN A 138 -9.25 9.47 14.99
N GLY A 139 -8.47 8.45 14.60
CA GLY A 139 -8.97 7.10 14.34
C GLY A 139 -9.74 6.94 13.03
N GLY A 140 -9.78 7.98 12.19
CA GLY A 140 -10.37 7.93 10.85
C GLY A 140 -9.42 7.29 9.84
N ALA A 141 -9.98 6.80 8.73
CA ALA A 141 -9.20 6.27 7.61
C ALA A 141 -8.29 7.34 7.00
N PHE A 142 -7.09 6.93 6.58
CA PHE A 142 -6.13 7.81 5.93
C PHE A 142 -5.28 7.03 4.91
N LYS A 143 -4.57 7.77 4.07
CA LYS A 143 -3.46 7.26 3.25
C LYS A 143 -2.21 8.09 3.54
N VAL A 144 -1.05 7.44 3.55
CA VAL A 144 0.27 8.10 3.63
C VAL A 144 1.02 7.78 2.35
N CYS A 145 1.57 8.81 1.71
CA CYS A 145 2.35 8.67 0.48
C CYS A 145 3.75 9.22 0.71
N ALA A 146 4.76 8.50 0.24
CA ALA A 146 6.14 8.95 0.14
C ALA A 146 6.61 8.76 -1.31
N ARG A 147 7.24 9.79 -1.88
CA ARG A 147 7.73 9.85 -3.26
C ARG A 147 8.66 11.05 -3.43
N ASP A 148 9.65 10.90 -4.29
CA ASP A 148 10.60 11.91 -4.78
C ASP A 148 10.68 11.89 -6.33
N ALA A 149 11.68 12.59 -6.89
CA ALA A 149 11.88 12.78 -8.33
C ALA A 149 13.04 11.93 -8.85
#